data_AF-A0A532D2M7-F1
#
_entry.id   AF-A0A532D2M7-F1
#
_cell.length_a   1.000
_cell.length_b   1.000
_cell.length_c   1.000
_cell.angle_alpha   90.00
_cell.angle_beta   90.00
_cell.angle_gamma   90.00
#
_symmetry.space_group_name_H-M   'P 1'
#
loop_
_entity.id
_entity.type
_entity.pdbx_description
1 polymer ?
#
loop_
_entity_poly.entity_id
_entity_poly.type
_entity_poly.pdbx_seq_one_letter_code
_entity_poly.pdbx_strand_id
1 'polypeptide(L)' 'MYVCLCNGITESDVREAGRSGCVMPCQLKSKFGLKQNGCCGRCAKNIHEFVEIAIQGASTSTVDR' A
#
# COMPACT_ATOMS: atom_id res chain seq x y z
N MET A 1 -11.00 -1.75 4.10
CA MET A 1 -10.60 -1.93 5.51
C MET A 1 -9.32 -1.15 5.81
N TYR A 2 -8.98 -0.87 7.07
CA TYR A 2 -7.67 -0.30 7.44
C TYR A 2 -6.60 -1.39 7.50
N VAL A 3 -5.48 -1.16 6.81
CA VAL A 3 -4.30 -2.05 6.76
C VAL A 3 -3.14 -1.54 7.62
N CYS A 4 -3.17 -0.24 7.99
CA CYS A 4 -2.29 0.31 9.02
C CYS A 4 -3.06 1.32 9.86
N LEU A 5 -3.28 1.01 11.14
CA LEU A 5 -3.99 1.90 12.06
C LEU A 5 -3.15 3.11 12.47
N CYS A 6 -1.82 2.97 12.61
CA CYS A 6 -0.95 4.08 13.04
C CYS A 6 -0.99 5.25 12.05
N ASN A 7 -1.01 4.95 10.76
CA ASN A 7 -0.95 5.96 9.69
C ASN A 7 -2.32 6.13 9.00
N GLY A 8 -3.38 5.50 9.50
CA GLY A 8 -4.72 5.58 8.92
C GLY A 8 -4.81 5.08 7.48
N ILE A 9 -4.04 4.07 7.09
CA ILE A 9 -3.98 3.59 5.70
C ILE A 9 -5.05 2.53 5.49
N THR A 10 -5.85 2.70 4.44
CA THR A 10 -6.88 1.78 4.00
C THR A 10 -6.45 0.97 2.78
N GLU A 11 -7.13 -0.14 2.52
CA GLU A 11 -6.95 -0.91 1.27
C GLU A 11 -7.17 -0.03 0.04
N SER A 12 -8.12 0.92 0.07
CA SER A 12 -8.39 1.83 -1.04
C SER A 12 -7.18 2.72 -1.35
N ASP A 13 -6.47 3.20 -0.33
CA ASP A 13 -5.24 3.97 -0.49
C ASP A 13 -4.14 3.14 -1.14
N VAL A 14 -4.04 1.86 -0.75
CA VAL A 14 -3.06 0.92 -1.32
C VAL A 14 -3.41 0.56 -2.76
N ARG A 15 -4.69 0.41 -3.11
CA ARG A 15 -5.13 0.22 -4.50
C ARG A 15 -4.81 1.43 -5.37
N GLU A 16 -4.99 2.65 -4.84
CA GLU A 16 -4.61 3.89 -5.53
C GLU A 16 -3.09 3.98 -5.74
N ALA A 17 -2.30 3.56 -4.75
CA ALA A 17 -0.86 3.41 -4.93
C ALA A 17 -0.53 2.42 -6.07
N GLY A 18 -1.25 1.31 -6.13
CA GLY A 18 -1.17 0.34 -7.23
C GLY A 18 -1.47 0.92 -8.61
N ARG A 19 -2.58 1.67 -8.73
CA ARG A 19 -2.96 2.38 -9.97
C ARG A 19 -1.90 3.36 -10.43
N SER A 20 -1.22 4.02 -9.49
CA SER A 20 -0.07 4.90 -9.77
C SER A 20 1.27 4.16 -9.99
N GLY A 21 1.26 2.83 -10.11
CA GLY A 21 2.44 2.01 -10.38
C GLY A 21 3.32 1.69 -9.17
N CYS A 22 2.90 2.05 -7.96
CA CYS A 22 3.62 1.70 -6.73
C CYS A 22 3.24 0.28 -6.29
N VAL A 23 3.95 -0.73 -6.79
CA VAL A 23 3.69 -2.15 -6.51
C VAL A 23 4.83 -2.85 -5.76
N MET A 24 5.99 -2.21 -5.62
CA MET A 24 7.14 -2.82 -4.93
C MET A 24 7.09 -2.56 -3.41
N PRO A 25 7.54 -3.53 -2.58
CA PRO A 25 7.55 -3.37 -1.12
C PRO A 25 8.28 -2.12 -0.63
N CYS A 26 9.41 -1.76 -1.24
CA CYS A 26 10.19 -0.57 -0.87
C CYS A 26 9.45 0.73 -1.19
N GLN A 27 8.79 0.79 -2.35
CA GLN A 27 7.96 1.93 -2.77
C GLN A 27 6.80 2.12 -1.80
N LEU A 28 6.08 1.04 -1.47
CA LEU A 28 4.94 1.08 -0.55
C LEU A 28 5.37 1.50 0.86
N LYS A 29 6.47 0.94 1.39
CA LYS A 29 7.02 1.34 2.70
C LYS A 29 7.36 2.83 2.75
N SER A 30 8.00 3.35 1.69
CA SER A 30 8.37 4.76 1.60
C SER A 30 7.14 5.66 1.45
N LYS A 31 6.24 5.36 0.51
CA LYS A 31 5.01 6.13 0.23
C LYS A 31 4.13 6.26 1.47
N PHE A 32 4.01 5.18 2.24
CA PHE A 32 3.13 5.11 3.40
C PHE A 32 3.80 5.38 4.75
N GLY A 33 5.10 5.71 4.76
CA GLY A 33 5.84 5.97 6.00
C GLY A 33 5.79 4.79 6.98
N LEU A 34 5.84 3.55 6.49
CA LEU A 34 5.75 2.37 7.35
C LEU A 34 7.04 2.26 8.18
N LYS A 35 6.91 2.28 9.51
CA LYS A 35 8.00 2.43 10.52
C LYS A 35 8.59 3.84 10.67
N GLN A 36 7.98 4.85 10.06
CA GLN A 36 8.34 6.24 10.29
C GLN A 36 7.32 6.90 11.22
N ASN A 37 7.63 8.09 11.75
CA ASN A 37 6.67 8.94 12.47
C ASN A 37 5.93 8.27 13.65
N GLY A 38 6.62 7.40 14.41
CA GLY A 38 6.00 6.70 15.55
C GLY A 38 5.11 5.51 15.19
N CYS A 39 5.08 5.10 13.91
CA CYS A 39 4.37 3.90 13.48
C CYS A 39 4.95 2.63 14.12
N CYS A 40 4.09 1.80 14.73
CA CYS A 40 4.49 0.57 15.44
C CYS A 40 5.17 -0.49 14.55
N GLY A 41 5.11 -0.34 13.22
CA GLY A 41 5.82 -1.19 12.27
C GLY A 41 5.26 -2.59 12.07
N ARG A 42 4.12 -2.94 12.70
CA ARG A 42 3.46 -4.25 12.52
C ARG A 42 3.02 -4.48 11.07
N CYS A 43 2.36 -3.49 10.47
CA CYS A 43 2.00 -3.48 9.04
C CYS A 43 3.20 -3.69 8.12
N ALA A 44 4.37 -3.12 8.45
CA ALA A 44 5.58 -3.27 7.64
C ALA A 44 6.15 -4.70 7.63
N LYS A 45 5.84 -5.52 8.65
CA LYS A 45 6.19 -6.95 8.67
C LYS A 45 5.33 -7.75 7.70
N ASN A 46 4.09 -7.31 7.49
CA ASN A 46 3.13 -7.91 6.56
C ASN A 46 3.06 -7.16 5.22
N ILE A 47 4.20 -6.68 4.72
CA ILE A 47 4.24 -5.84 3.51
C ILE A 47 3.67 -6.56 2.27
N HIS A 48 3.67 -7.90 2.25
CA HIS A 48 3.11 -8.68 1.15
C HIS A 48 1.61 -8.41 0.94
N GLU A 49 0.85 -8.19 2.01
CA GLU A 49 -0.58 -7.82 1.93
C GLU A 49 -0.76 -6.49 1.19
N PHE A 50 0.10 -5.50 1.44
CA PHE A 50 0.09 -4.23 0.71
C PHE A 50 0.41 -4.43 -0.77
N VAL A 51 1.37 -5.32 -1.08
CA VAL A 51 1.76 -5.61 -2.47
C VAL A 51 0.61 -6.27 -3.23
N GLU A 52 -0.07 -7.26 -2.63
CA GLU A 52 -1.22 -7.92 -3.24
C GLU A 52 -2.35 -6.93 -3.55
N ILE A 53 -2.70 -6.07 -2.58
CA ILE A 53 -3.72 -5.04 -2.76
C ILE A 53 -3.29 -4.03 -3.86
N ALA A 54 -2.02 -3.63 -3.89
CA ALA A 54 -1.50 -2.73 -4.91
C ALA A 54 -1.53 -3.36 -6.30
N ILE A 55 -1.19 -4.65 -6.44
CA ILE A 55 -1.28 -5.38 -7.71
C ILE A 55 -2.72 -5.43 -8.23
N GLN A 56 -3.70 -5.67 -7.34
CA GLN A 56 -5.13 -5.59 -7.71
C GLN A 56 -5.49 -4.20 -8.26
N GLY A 57 -4.98 -3.14 -7.63
CA GLY A 57 -5.13 -1.77 -8.13
C GLY A 57 -4.47 -1.54 -9.50
N ALA A 58 -3.25 -2.05 -9.73
CA ALA A 58 -2.56 -1.92 -11.01
C ALA A 58 -3.33 -2.63 -12.15
N SER A 59 -3.84 -3.84 -11.89
CA SER A 59 -4.57 -4.64 -12.89
C SER A 59 -5.89 -4.03 -13.37
N THR A 60 -6.48 -3.10 -12.61
CA THR A 60 -7.74 -2.42 -13.00
C THR A 60 -7.50 -1.19 -13.87
N SER A 61 -6.23 -0.77 -14.07
CA SER A 61 -5.88 0.43 -14.82
C SER A 61 -5.80 0.20 -16.34
N THR A 62 -5.84 -1.06 -16.81
CA THR A 62 -5.73 -1.41 -18.24
C THR A 62 -7.03 -1.31 -19.02
N VAL A 63 -8.16 -0.99 -18.38
CA VAL A 63 -9.49 -0.89 -19.03
C VAL A 63 -9.82 0.55 -19.48
N ASP A 64 -9.05 1.55 -19.03
CA ASP A 64 -9.30 2.98 -19.31
C ASP A 64 -8.32 3.55 -20.35
N ARG A 65 -8.11 2.86 -21.47
CA ARG A 65 -7.30 3.40 -22.57
C ARG A 65 -7.80 3.03 -23.95
#